data_AF-A0A1H4DGV8-F1
#
_entry.id   AF-A0A1H4DGV8-F1
#
_cell.length_a   1.000
_cell.length_b   1.000
_cell.length_c   1.000
_cell.angle_alpha   90.00
_cell.angle_beta   90.00
_cell.angle_gamma   90.00
#
_symmetry.space_group_name_H-M   'P 1'
#
loop_
_entity.id
_entity.type
_entity.pdbx_description
1 polymer ?
#
loop_
_entity_poly.entity_id
_entity_poly.type
_entity_poly.pdbx_seq_one_letter_code
_entity_poly.pdbx_strand_id
1 'polypeptide(L)'
;MKVKIETTLGDIIVRLYDETPIHRDNFVKLVKEGYYDGTLFHRVIKDFMIQGGDPNSKGAPAGKMLGVGGPDYTLEAEIKDNLYHKRGALAAARQGDEVNPERRSSGSQFYIVWGQVYKENQLNQLGKQIRMQKVQDAFNDLAKARREEIMQMRRERNRAGLQELQDQLIAEAENKVGKQGLTDEQMQLYSTVGGTPHLDGQYTVFGEVEEGLNVVEQIQNTATGRADRPTNDIDMRMTIID
;
A
#
# COMPACT_ATOMS: atom_id res chain seq x y z
N MET A 1 -14.23 10.89 11.22
CA MET A 1 -13.46 10.48 12.41
C MET A 1 -12.01 10.88 12.20
N LYS A 2 -11.36 11.44 13.23
CA LYS A 2 -9.95 11.88 13.16
C LYS A 2 -9.12 11.23 14.27
N VAL A 3 -7.83 11.03 13.99
CA VAL A 3 -6.84 10.54 14.94
C VAL A 3 -5.69 11.53 14.98
N LYS A 4 -5.31 11.95 16.17
CA LYS A 4 -4.06 12.69 16.40
C LYS A 4 -2.95 11.67 16.67
N ILE A 5 -1.86 11.78 15.91
CA ILE A 5 -0.61 11.04 16.10
C ILE A 5 0.41 12.05 16.63
N GLU A 6 0.68 11.96 17.93
CA GLU A 6 1.69 12.78 18.60
C GLU A 6 3.04 12.08 18.44
N THR A 7 4.06 12.82 17.97
CA THR A 7 5.42 12.30 17.78
C THR A 7 6.45 13.23 18.40
N THR A 8 7.70 12.78 18.52
CA THR A 8 8.83 13.62 18.96
C THR A 8 9.15 14.77 18.00
N LEU A 9 8.64 14.75 16.76
CA LEU A 9 8.83 15.80 15.76
C LEU A 9 7.59 16.68 15.56
N GLY A 10 6.54 16.46 16.35
CA GLY A 10 5.28 17.20 16.29
C GLY A 10 4.07 16.32 16.01
N ASP A 11 2.93 16.97 15.84
CA ASP A 11 1.63 16.31 15.72
C ASP A 11 1.21 16.14 14.26
N ILE A 12 0.61 14.99 13.95
CA ILE A 12 -0.04 14.69 12.67
C ILE A 12 -1.50 14.38 12.94
N ILE A 13 -2.42 15.04 12.25
CA ILE A 13 -3.84 14.72 12.31
C ILE A 13 -4.22 13.98 11.03
N VAL A 14 -4.75 12.77 11.18
CA VAL A 14 -5.27 11.98 10.07
C VAL A 14 -6.79 11.89 10.14
N ARG A 15 -7.44 12.11 9.00
CA ARG A 15 -8.85 11.84 8.78
C ARG A 15 -9.01 10.42 8.24
N LEU A 16 -9.91 9.64 8.84
CA LEU A 16 -10.20 8.29 8.38
C LEU A 16 -11.40 8.30 7.41
N TYR A 17 -11.38 7.37 6.45
CA TYR A 17 -12.39 7.24 5.40
C TYR A 17 -13.52 6.29 5.80
N ASP A 18 -14.73 6.59 5.33
CA ASP A 18 -15.92 5.77 5.58
C ASP A 18 -16.06 4.65 4.54
N GLU A 19 -15.37 4.77 3.41
CA GLU A 19 -15.30 3.82 2.31
C GLU A 19 -14.54 2.53 2.66
N THR A 20 -13.75 2.57 3.74
CA THR A 20 -12.93 1.47 4.27
C THR A 20 -13.25 1.21 5.75
N PRO A 21 -14.49 0.80 6.08
CA PRO A 21 -14.95 0.68 7.46
C PRO A 21 -14.17 -0.37 8.26
N ILE A 22 -13.72 -1.48 7.68
CA ILE A 22 -12.97 -2.51 8.41
C ILE A 22 -11.66 -1.93 8.93
N HIS A 23 -10.93 -1.20 8.09
CA HIS A 23 -9.66 -0.58 8.48
C HIS A 23 -9.88 0.61 9.41
N ARG A 24 -10.87 1.46 9.14
CA ARG A 24 -11.23 2.60 10.00
C ARG A 24 -11.56 2.12 11.41
N ASP A 25 -12.47 1.17 11.54
CA ASP A 25 -12.97 0.72 12.84
C ASP A 25 -11.91 -0.05 13.62
N ASN A 26 -11.09 -0.85 12.93
CA ASN A 26 -9.94 -1.50 13.53
C ASN A 26 -8.89 -0.49 14.02
N PHE A 27 -8.56 0.52 13.20
CA PHE A 27 -7.60 1.55 13.59
C PHE A 27 -8.09 2.33 14.81
N VAL A 28 -9.38 2.72 14.84
CA VAL A 28 -10.01 3.39 15.99
C VAL A 28 -9.99 2.51 17.24
N LYS A 29 -10.31 1.22 17.11
CA LYS A 29 -10.24 0.26 18.22
C LYS A 29 -8.83 0.23 18.82
N LEU A 30 -7.81 0.02 17.99
CA LEU A 30 -6.42 -0.07 18.43
C LEU A 30 -5.91 1.25 19.06
N VAL A 31 -6.33 2.40 18.55
CA VAL A 31 -6.05 3.70 19.19
C VAL A 31 -6.69 3.78 20.58
N LYS A 32 -7.97 3.42 20.72
CA LYS A 32 -8.68 3.43 22.02
C LYS A 32 -8.09 2.47 23.05
N GLU A 33 -7.49 1.37 22.60
CA GLU A 33 -6.80 0.39 23.44
C GLU A 33 -5.37 0.82 23.81
N GLY A 34 -4.87 1.96 23.31
CA GLY A 34 -3.49 2.40 23.52
C GLY A 34 -2.47 1.51 22.79
N TYR A 35 -2.89 0.76 21.77
CA TYR A 35 -2.04 -0.20 21.07
C TYR A 35 -0.83 0.46 20.40
N TYR A 36 -1.02 1.64 19.83
CA TYR A 36 0.02 2.39 19.12
C TYR A 36 0.98 3.14 20.05
N ASP A 37 0.62 3.33 21.31
CA ASP A 37 1.42 4.14 22.24
C ASP A 37 2.79 3.51 22.49
N GLY A 38 3.83 4.30 22.19
CA GLY A 38 5.23 3.90 22.25
C GLY A 38 5.72 3.08 21.05
N THR A 39 4.88 2.82 20.04
CA THR A 39 5.36 2.24 18.77
C THR A 39 6.16 3.27 17.99
N LEU A 40 7.05 2.81 17.13
CA LEU A 40 7.94 3.66 16.32
C LEU A 40 7.46 3.75 14.87
N PHE A 41 7.77 4.88 14.23
CA PHE A 41 7.99 4.89 12.77
C PHE A 41 9.28 4.12 12.46
N HIS A 42 9.14 2.80 12.34
CA HIS A 42 10.26 1.86 12.29
C HIS A 42 10.90 1.70 10.91
N ARG A 43 10.28 2.26 9.87
CA ARG A 43 10.80 2.24 8.49
C ARG A 43 10.42 3.53 7.76
N VAL A 44 11.44 4.26 7.29
CA VAL A 44 11.29 5.56 6.66
C VAL A 44 12.10 5.57 5.37
N ILE A 45 11.42 5.71 4.23
CA ILE A 45 12.08 5.77 2.93
C ILE A 45 11.80 7.13 2.31
N LYS A 46 12.89 7.89 2.13
CA LYS A 46 12.84 9.21 1.50
C LYS A 46 12.14 9.12 0.14
N ASP A 47 11.29 10.10 -0.15
CA ASP A 47 10.54 10.18 -1.39
C ASP A 47 9.54 9.03 -1.64
N PHE A 48 9.22 8.26 -0.59
CA PHE A 48 8.29 7.14 -0.67
C PHE A 48 7.25 7.17 0.45
N MET A 49 7.60 6.75 1.67
CA MET A 49 6.64 6.64 2.79
C MET A 49 7.32 6.56 4.16
N ILE A 50 6.53 6.80 5.20
CA ILE A 50 6.89 6.57 6.60
C ILE A 50 5.96 5.51 7.18
N GLN A 51 6.50 4.42 7.73
CA GLN A 51 5.75 3.24 8.17
C GLN A 51 5.89 3.02 9.68
N GLY A 52 4.76 2.76 10.34
CA GLY A 52 4.61 2.59 11.78
C GLY A 52 3.65 1.46 12.16
N GLY A 53 3.32 1.38 13.46
CA GLY A 53 2.29 0.46 13.96
C GLY A 53 2.75 -0.98 14.25
N ASP A 54 4.07 -1.25 14.29
CA ASP A 54 4.60 -2.54 14.75
C ASP A 54 4.71 -2.55 16.29
N PRO A 55 3.97 -3.41 17.02
CA PRO A 55 4.08 -3.50 18.49
C PRO A 55 5.46 -3.92 18.98
N ASN A 56 6.24 -4.67 18.18
CA ASN A 56 7.59 -5.09 18.54
C ASN A 56 8.59 -3.94 18.59
N SER A 57 8.22 -2.77 18.07
CA SER A 57 9.05 -1.57 18.09
C SER A 57 9.07 -0.88 19.45
N LYS A 58 8.12 -1.17 20.34
CA LYS A 58 8.03 -0.58 21.68
C LYS A 58 9.28 -0.92 22.51
N GLY A 59 10.07 0.11 22.83
CA GLY A 59 11.32 -0.05 23.58
C GLY A 59 12.37 -0.94 22.89
N ALA A 60 12.26 -1.13 21.57
CA ALA A 60 13.17 -2.00 20.83
C ALA A 60 14.59 -1.41 20.81
N PRO A 61 15.63 -2.20 21.14
CA PRO A 61 17.01 -1.70 21.09
C PRO A 61 17.39 -1.28 19.66
N ALA A 62 18.35 -0.35 19.56
CA ALA A 62 18.88 0.09 18.29
C ALA A 62 19.35 -1.10 17.44
N GLY A 63 19.05 -1.09 16.15
CA GLY A 63 19.42 -2.15 15.21
C GLY A 63 18.58 -3.43 15.27
N LYS A 64 17.60 -3.55 16.19
CA LYS A 64 16.59 -4.61 16.13
C LYS A 64 15.83 -4.53 14.82
N MET A 65 15.71 -5.67 14.13
CA MET A 65 14.86 -5.81 12.96
C MET A 65 13.38 -5.74 13.37
N LEU A 66 12.64 -4.85 12.71
CA LEU A 66 11.22 -4.54 12.95
C LEU A 66 10.43 -4.70 11.64
N GLY A 67 9.13 -4.47 11.69
CA GLY A 67 8.20 -4.61 10.56
C GLY A 67 7.54 -5.99 10.48
N VAL A 68 7.74 -6.86 11.47
CA VAL A 68 7.22 -8.25 11.50
C VAL A 68 6.19 -8.49 12.61
N GLY A 69 5.96 -7.51 13.49
CA GLY A 69 4.92 -7.62 14.51
C GLY A 69 3.56 -7.17 14.02
N GLY A 70 2.56 -7.43 14.86
CA GLY A 70 1.17 -7.09 14.66
C GLY A 70 0.32 -7.86 15.67
N PRO A 71 -1.01 -7.65 15.67
CA PRO A 71 -1.91 -8.53 16.40
C PRO A 71 -1.96 -9.92 15.75
N ASP A 72 -2.63 -10.87 16.39
CA ASP A 72 -2.80 -12.25 15.92
C ASP A 72 -3.82 -12.40 14.76
N TYR A 73 -4.14 -11.30 14.08
CA TYR A 73 -5.07 -11.24 12.95
C TYR A 73 -4.59 -10.30 11.84
N THR A 74 -5.15 -10.52 10.66
CA THR A 74 -5.03 -9.65 9.48
C THR A 74 -6.41 -9.18 9.06
N LEU A 75 -6.49 -8.09 8.29
CA LEU A 75 -7.76 -7.56 7.79
C LEU A 75 -7.99 -7.96 6.34
N GLU A 76 -9.24 -8.18 5.98
CA GLU A 76 -9.63 -8.29 4.57
C GLU A 76 -9.35 -6.97 3.86
N ALA A 77 -8.83 -7.02 2.63
CA ALA A 77 -8.44 -5.83 1.89
C ALA A 77 -9.68 -5.01 1.47
N GLU A 78 -9.64 -3.69 1.67
CA GLU A 78 -10.67 -2.75 1.23
C GLU A 78 -10.13 -1.84 0.12
N ILE A 79 -9.54 -2.45 -0.89
CA ILE A 79 -8.95 -1.74 -2.03
C ILE A 79 -10.07 -1.08 -2.85
N LYS A 80 -9.98 0.24 -3.04
CA LYS A 80 -10.96 1.03 -3.80
C LYS A 80 -10.29 1.72 -4.98
N ASP A 81 -10.93 1.69 -6.14
CA ASP A 81 -10.40 2.31 -7.36
C ASP A 81 -10.33 3.84 -7.30
N ASN A 82 -11.11 4.47 -6.41
CA ASN A 82 -11.17 5.91 -6.21
C ASN A 82 -10.35 6.41 -5.01
N LEU A 83 -9.58 5.55 -4.33
CA LEU A 83 -8.72 5.92 -3.22
C LEU A 83 -7.25 5.73 -3.62
N TYR A 84 -6.56 6.86 -3.81
CA TYR A 84 -5.22 6.90 -4.38
C TYR A 84 -4.13 7.09 -3.33
N HIS A 85 -2.94 6.55 -3.59
CA HIS A 85 -1.74 6.74 -2.79
C HIS A 85 -1.09 8.09 -3.07
N LYS A 86 -1.85 9.18 -2.93
CA LYS A 86 -1.33 10.55 -3.02
C LYS A 86 -0.50 10.89 -1.79
N ARG A 87 0.34 11.93 -1.88
CA ARG A 87 1.03 12.47 -0.70
C ARG A 87 0.05 12.76 0.42
N GLY A 88 0.37 12.28 1.63
CA GLY A 88 -0.47 12.36 2.82
C GLY A 88 -1.46 11.19 2.97
N ALA A 89 -1.64 10.31 1.99
CA ALA A 89 -2.53 9.16 2.13
C ALA A 89 -2.06 8.22 3.26
N LEU A 90 -3.00 7.76 4.09
CA LEU A 90 -2.80 6.77 5.14
C LEU A 90 -3.26 5.40 4.61
N ALA A 91 -2.36 4.43 4.56
CA ALA A 91 -2.62 3.13 3.97
C ALA A 91 -2.05 1.98 4.80
N ALA A 92 -2.64 0.79 4.65
CA ALA A 92 -2.29 -0.37 5.44
C ALA A 92 -1.11 -1.14 4.82
N ALA A 93 -0.15 -1.54 5.64
CA ALA A 93 0.95 -2.39 5.21
C ALA A 93 0.47 -3.84 5.03
N ARG A 94 1.16 -4.62 4.21
CA ARG A 94 0.92 -6.07 4.05
C ARG A 94 2.19 -6.78 3.59
N GLN A 95 2.18 -8.11 3.70
CA GLN A 95 3.16 -8.95 3.02
C GLN A 95 2.89 -8.97 1.50
N GLY A 96 3.93 -9.26 0.72
CA GLY A 96 3.86 -9.37 -0.74
C GLY A 96 3.02 -10.55 -1.22
N ASP A 97 2.53 -10.48 -2.46
CA ASP A 97 1.52 -11.38 -3.02
C ASP A 97 1.95 -12.86 -3.05
N GLU A 98 3.26 -13.14 -3.12
CA GLU A 98 3.80 -14.52 -3.05
C GLU A 98 3.46 -15.23 -1.74
N VAL A 99 3.44 -14.48 -0.64
CA VAL A 99 3.10 -15.00 0.71
C VAL A 99 1.64 -14.70 1.06
N ASN A 100 1.11 -13.58 0.54
CA ASN A 100 -0.21 -13.06 0.85
C ASN A 100 -1.00 -12.78 -0.44
N PRO A 101 -1.44 -13.83 -1.16
CA PRO A 101 -2.11 -13.69 -2.46
C PRO A 101 -3.49 -13.03 -2.36
N GLU A 102 -4.12 -13.09 -1.19
CA GLU A 102 -5.39 -12.41 -0.89
C GLU A 102 -5.20 -10.93 -0.55
N ARG A 103 -3.95 -10.45 -0.53
CA ARG A 103 -3.57 -9.06 -0.23
C ARG A 103 -4.13 -8.55 1.10
N ARG A 104 -4.35 -9.45 2.07
CA ARG A 104 -4.84 -9.10 3.41
C ARG A 104 -3.90 -8.10 4.08
N SER A 105 -4.45 -7.09 4.73
CA SER A 105 -3.67 -6.07 5.42
C SER A 105 -3.13 -6.58 6.74
N SER A 106 -1.98 -6.05 7.17
CA SER A 106 -1.53 -6.12 8.55
C SER A 106 -2.65 -5.61 9.48
N GLY A 107 -2.81 -6.27 10.63
CA GLY A 107 -3.82 -5.85 11.61
C GLY A 107 -3.50 -4.51 12.29
N SER A 108 -2.26 -4.02 12.24
CA SER A 108 -1.89 -2.75 12.89
C SER A 108 -0.88 -1.89 12.11
N GLN A 109 -0.04 -2.47 11.25
CA GLN A 109 0.97 -1.68 10.57
C GLN A 109 0.35 -0.83 9.46
N PHE A 110 0.74 0.44 9.43
CA PHE A 110 0.29 1.44 8.46
C PHE A 110 1.47 2.24 7.94
N TYR A 111 1.26 2.97 6.86
CA TYR A 111 2.19 3.96 6.36
C TYR A 111 1.47 5.22 5.91
N ILE A 112 2.18 6.35 6.01
CA ILE A 112 1.78 7.63 5.43
C ILE A 112 2.64 7.85 4.18
N VAL A 113 1.96 8.08 3.05
CA VAL A 113 2.61 8.29 1.77
C VAL A 113 3.25 9.67 1.73
N TRP A 114 4.51 9.75 1.28
CA TRP A 114 5.14 11.00 0.88
C TRP A 114 5.23 11.09 -0.65
N GLY A 115 5.88 10.10 -1.27
CA GLY A 115 6.04 9.97 -2.71
C GLY A 115 6.72 11.16 -3.38
N GLN A 116 6.64 11.19 -4.71
CA GLN A 116 7.21 12.24 -5.54
C GLN A 116 6.16 12.88 -6.44
N VAL A 117 6.46 14.09 -6.92
CA VAL A 117 5.72 14.73 -8.01
C VAL A 117 6.34 14.28 -9.33
N TYR A 118 5.51 13.83 -10.27
CA TYR A 118 5.98 13.25 -11.52
C TYR A 118 5.74 14.19 -12.70
N LYS A 119 6.66 14.18 -13.66
CA LYS A 119 6.43 14.82 -14.95
C LYS A 119 5.49 13.96 -15.80
N GLU A 120 4.76 14.59 -16.69
CA GLU A 120 3.79 13.92 -17.58
C GLU A 120 4.41 12.75 -18.36
N ASN A 121 5.63 12.92 -18.88
CA ASN A 121 6.33 11.85 -19.60
C ASN A 121 6.68 10.65 -18.69
N GLN A 122 7.00 10.88 -17.42
CA GLN A 122 7.24 9.82 -16.44
C GLN A 122 5.94 9.09 -16.12
N LEU A 123 4.84 9.81 -15.93
CA LEU A 123 3.53 9.21 -15.69
C LEU A 123 3.02 8.42 -16.89
N ASN A 124 3.25 8.89 -18.11
CA ASN A 124 2.92 8.15 -19.33
C ASN A 124 3.70 6.83 -19.44
N GLN A 125 4.99 6.82 -19.09
CA GLN A 125 5.81 5.60 -19.07
C GLN A 125 5.36 4.66 -17.95
N LEU A 126 5.14 5.19 -16.75
CA LEU A 126 4.67 4.42 -15.60
C LEU A 126 3.29 3.82 -15.84
N GLY A 127 2.35 4.59 -16.41
CA GLY A 127 1.03 4.11 -16.77
C GLY A 127 1.08 2.94 -17.75
N LYS A 128 2.01 2.94 -18.72
CA LYS A 128 2.24 1.79 -19.59
C LYS A 128 2.73 0.57 -18.82
N GLN A 129 3.67 0.75 -17.89
CA GLN A 129 4.19 -0.33 -17.04
C GLN A 129 3.09 -0.92 -16.13
N ILE A 130 2.33 -0.06 -15.45
CA ILE A 130 1.19 -0.47 -14.61
C ILE A 130 0.16 -1.23 -15.44
N ARG A 131 -0.17 -0.74 -16.65
CA ARG A 131 -1.10 -1.44 -17.55
C ARG A 131 -0.57 -2.82 -17.93
N MET A 132 0.70 -2.94 -18.31
CA MET A 132 1.31 -4.23 -18.66
C MET A 132 1.28 -5.20 -17.48
N GLN A 133 1.54 -4.72 -16.26
CA GLN A 133 1.42 -5.56 -15.06
C GLN A 133 -0.01 -6.02 -14.83
N LYS A 134 -1.00 -5.12 -14.93
CA LYS A 134 -2.42 -5.47 -14.82
C LYS A 134 -2.85 -6.51 -15.86
N VAL A 135 -2.35 -6.40 -17.11
CA VAL A 135 -2.62 -7.39 -18.16
C VAL A 135 -1.99 -8.73 -17.81
N GLN A 136 -0.77 -8.75 -17.29
CA GLN A 136 -0.11 -9.98 -16.85
C GLN A 136 -0.85 -10.64 -15.69
N ASP A 137 -1.30 -9.87 -14.70
CA ASP A 137 -2.07 -10.38 -13.57
C ASP A 137 -3.41 -10.96 -14.04
N ALA A 138 -4.14 -10.24 -14.90
CA ALA A 138 -5.39 -10.72 -15.49
C ALA A 138 -5.18 -12.02 -16.30
N PHE A 139 -4.10 -12.10 -17.08
CA PHE A 139 -3.73 -13.33 -17.79
C PHE A 139 -3.44 -14.48 -16.81
N ASN A 140 -2.68 -14.24 -15.75
CA ASN A 140 -2.36 -15.25 -14.75
C ASN A 140 -3.63 -15.79 -14.05
N ASP A 141 -4.57 -14.92 -13.71
CA ASP A 141 -5.85 -15.29 -13.12
C ASP A 141 -6.69 -16.15 -14.07
N LEU A 142 -6.79 -15.74 -15.33
CA LEU A 142 -7.50 -16.49 -16.36
C LEU A 142 -6.84 -17.86 -16.60
N ALA A 143 -5.51 -17.91 -16.68
CA ALA A 143 -4.76 -19.16 -16.82
C ALA A 143 -4.95 -20.08 -15.60
N LYS A 144 -5.01 -19.53 -14.39
CA LYS A 144 -5.31 -20.28 -13.16
C LYS A 144 -6.72 -20.85 -13.20
N ALA A 145 -7.70 -20.09 -13.69
CA ALA A 145 -9.08 -20.54 -13.85
C ALA A 145 -9.24 -21.61 -14.96
N ARG A 146 -8.33 -21.65 -15.95
CA ARG A 146 -8.27 -22.66 -17.03
C ARG A 146 -7.23 -23.76 -16.79
N ARG A 147 -6.76 -23.92 -15.55
CA ARG A 147 -5.65 -24.84 -15.23
C ARG A 147 -5.90 -26.27 -15.66
N GLU A 148 -7.13 -26.80 -15.50
CA GLU A 148 -7.45 -28.17 -15.86
C GLU A 148 -7.36 -28.41 -17.37
N GLU A 149 -7.92 -27.50 -18.16
CA GLU A 149 -7.85 -27.51 -19.63
C GLU A 149 -6.41 -27.45 -20.13
N ILE A 150 -5.62 -26.52 -19.58
CA ILE A 150 -4.18 -26.40 -19.89
C ILE A 150 -3.45 -27.71 -19.60
N MET A 151 -3.73 -28.35 -18.45
CA MET A 151 -3.08 -29.60 -18.07
C MET A 151 -3.51 -30.78 -18.95
N GLN A 152 -4.77 -30.81 -19.39
CA GLN A 152 -5.27 -31.80 -20.33
C GLN A 152 -4.56 -31.68 -21.70
N MET A 153 -4.54 -30.48 -22.29
CA MET A 153 -3.88 -30.26 -23.58
C MET A 153 -2.38 -30.60 -23.53
N ARG A 154 -1.70 -30.34 -22.39
CA ARG A 154 -0.31 -30.75 -22.17
C ARG A 154 -0.14 -32.27 -22.19
N ARG A 155 -1.05 -33.03 -21.56
CA ARG A 155 -1.01 -34.50 -21.55
C ARG A 155 -1.23 -35.08 -22.95
N GLU A 156 -2.11 -34.47 -23.73
CA GLU A 156 -2.41 -34.84 -25.11
C GLU A 156 -1.35 -34.36 -26.11
N ARG A 157 -0.34 -33.60 -25.66
CA ARG A 157 0.68 -32.93 -26.50
C ARG A 157 0.06 -32.02 -27.58
N ASN A 158 -1.12 -31.47 -27.32
CA ASN A 158 -1.82 -30.55 -28.21
C ASN A 158 -1.18 -29.16 -28.17
N ARG A 159 -0.07 -28.98 -28.91
CA ARG A 159 0.65 -27.70 -28.98
C ARG A 159 -0.16 -26.59 -29.64
N ALA A 160 -0.94 -26.93 -30.67
CA ALA A 160 -1.76 -25.95 -31.39
C ALA A 160 -2.87 -25.39 -30.48
N GLY A 161 -3.58 -26.27 -29.76
CA GLY A 161 -4.60 -25.84 -28.81
C GLY A 161 -4.04 -25.02 -27.65
N LEU A 162 -2.84 -25.35 -27.14
CA LEU A 162 -2.18 -24.54 -26.12
C LEU A 162 -1.84 -23.13 -26.61
N GLN A 163 -1.40 -22.99 -27.86
CA GLN A 163 -1.12 -21.69 -28.46
C GLN A 163 -2.42 -20.89 -28.65
N GLU A 164 -3.47 -21.51 -29.19
CA GLU A 164 -4.77 -20.85 -29.40
C GLU A 164 -5.39 -20.38 -28.08
N LEU A 165 -5.38 -21.25 -27.04
CA LEU A 165 -5.83 -20.88 -25.72
C LEU A 165 -4.99 -19.73 -25.15
N GLN A 166 -3.66 -19.77 -25.30
CA GLN A 166 -2.80 -18.67 -24.85
C GLN A 166 -3.17 -17.34 -25.52
N ASP A 167 -3.37 -17.34 -26.84
CA ASP A 167 -3.74 -16.13 -27.59
C ASP A 167 -5.12 -15.59 -27.17
N GLN A 168 -6.09 -16.49 -26.92
CA GLN A 168 -7.40 -16.14 -26.38
C GLN A 168 -7.29 -15.51 -24.98
N LEU A 169 -6.51 -16.11 -24.09
CA LEU A 169 -6.32 -15.59 -22.73
C LEU A 169 -5.62 -14.22 -22.73
N ILE A 170 -4.65 -14.00 -23.63
CA ILE A 170 -4.01 -12.70 -23.81
C ILE A 170 -5.04 -11.66 -24.25
N ALA A 171 -5.83 -11.96 -25.28
CA ALA A 171 -6.85 -11.03 -25.78
C ALA A 171 -7.93 -10.72 -24.73
N GLU A 172 -8.36 -11.72 -23.95
CA GLU A 172 -9.30 -11.54 -22.85
C GLU A 172 -8.70 -10.66 -21.74
N ALA A 173 -7.44 -10.89 -21.36
CA ALA A 173 -6.72 -10.09 -20.37
C ALA A 173 -6.58 -8.61 -20.82
N GLU A 174 -6.20 -8.37 -22.07
CA GLU A 174 -6.10 -7.01 -22.63
C GLU A 174 -7.45 -6.31 -22.66
N ASN A 175 -8.52 -7.00 -23.06
CA ASN A 175 -9.87 -6.44 -23.07
C ASN A 175 -10.37 -6.12 -21.66
N LYS A 176 -10.07 -6.97 -20.68
CA LYS A 176 -10.46 -6.77 -19.27
C LYS A 176 -9.78 -5.55 -18.65
N VAL A 177 -8.49 -5.32 -18.97
CA VAL A 177 -7.71 -4.19 -18.44
C VAL A 177 -7.96 -2.90 -19.23
N GLY A 178 -8.25 -3.02 -20.52
CA GLY A 178 -8.42 -1.88 -21.40
C GLY A 178 -7.10 -1.22 -21.83
N LYS A 179 -7.24 -0.06 -22.47
CA LYS A 179 -6.13 0.64 -23.13
C LYS A 179 -5.40 1.64 -22.21
N GLN A 180 -6.08 2.14 -21.19
CA GLN A 180 -5.56 3.19 -20.33
C GLN A 180 -4.75 2.60 -19.17
N GLY A 181 -3.62 3.23 -18.85
CA GLY A 181 -2.83 2.90 -17.67
C GLY A 181 -3.32 3.63 -16.43
N LEU A 182 -2.80 4.85 -16.25
CA LEU A 182 -3.33 5.80 -15.26
C LEU A 182 -4.50 6.59 -15.86
N THR A 183 -5.51 6.87 -15.04
CA THR A 183 -6.64 7.74 -15.41
C THR A 183 -6.19 9.19 -15.51
N ASP A 184 -6.95 10.04 -16.19
CA ASP A 184 -6.64 11.47 -16.29
C ASP A 184 -6.60 12.15 -14.91
N GLU A 185 -7.47 11.70 -13.99
CA GLU A 185 -7.48 12.12 -12.59
C GLU A 185 -6.17 11.74 -11.88
N GLN A 186 -5.72 10.49 -12.03
CA GLN A 186 -4.43 10.05 -11.47
C GLN A 186 -3.26 10.84 -12.08
N MET A 187 -3.29 11.06 -13.39
CA MET A 187 -2.27 11.85 -14.09
C MET A 187 -2.17 13.27 -13.51
N GLN A 188 -3.30 13.93 -13.30
CA GLN A 188 -3.34 15.27 -12.69
C GLN A 188 -2.90 15.25 -11.22
N LEU A 189 -3.38 14.28 -10.44
CA LEU A 189 -3.05 14.16 -9.02
C LEU A 189 -1.55 13.97 -8.80
N TYR A 190 -0.93 13.03 -9.53
CA TYR A 190 0.48 12.70 -9.35
C TYR A 190 1.45 13.70 -9.97
N SER A 191 0.99 14.54 -10.90
CA SER A 191 1.79 15.64 -11.45
C SER A 191 1.73 16.93 -10.62
N THR A 192 0.81 17.02 -9.66
CA THR A 192 0.62 18.23 -8.84
C THR A 192 0.89 17.97 -7.36
N VAL A 193 0.15 17.04 -6.75
CA VAL A 193 0.28 16.66 -5.34
C VAL A 193 1.43 15.67 -5.13
N GLY A 194 1.60 14.76 -6.08
CA GLY A 194 2.55 13.66 -6.00
C GLY A 194 2.05 12.48 -5.16
N GLY A 195 2.90 11.47 -4.99
CA GLY A 195 2.57 10.25 -4.27
C GLY A 195 3.23 9.01 -4.88
N THR A 196 2.53 7.88 -4.80
CA THR A 196 3.04 6.57 -5.19
C THR A 196 2.05 5.79 -6.08
N PRO A 197 1.90 6.18 -7.36
CA PRO A 197 0.88 5.62 -8.28
C PRO A 197 0.91 4.10 -8.44
N HIS A 198 2.08 3.46 -8.29
CA HIS A 198 2.20 2.01 -8.46
C HIS A 198 1.58 1.20 -7.31
N LEU A 199 1.16 1.85 -6.21
CA LEU A 199 0.44 1.20 -5.11
C LEU A 199 -1.08 1.25 -5.29
N ASP A 200 -1.59 2.06 -6.22
CA ASP A 200 -3.03 2.15 -6.48
C ASP A 200 -3.59 0.80 -6.94
N GLY A 201 -4.71 0.40 -6.33
CA GLY A 201 -5.30 -0.92 -6.56
C GLY A 201 -4.53 -2.08 -5.92
N GLN A 202 -3.48 -1.82 -5.13
CA GLN A 202 -2.63 -2.87 -4.52
C GLN A 202 -2.69 -2.91 -2.98
N TYR A 203 -3.03 -1.79 -2.34
CA TYR A 203 -3.10 -1.64 -0.88
C TYR A 203 -4.35 -0.85 -0.49
N THR A 204 -4.86 -1.11 0.71
CA THR A 204 -5.99 -0.34 1.26
C THR A 204 -5.51 1.03 1.72
N VAL A 205 -6.02 2.09 1.09
CA VAL A 205 -5.94 3.46 1.61
C VAL A 205 -7.17 3.68 2.49
N PHE A 206 -6.98 4.05 3.75
CA PHE A 206 -8.08 4.16 4.73
C PHE A 206 -8.17 5.53 5.42
N GLY A 207 -7.36 6.49 4.98
CA GLY A 207 -7.42 7.86 5.46
C GLY A 207 -6.41 8.76 4.76
N GLU A 208 -6.24 9.96 5.29
CA GLU A 208 -5.22 10.91 4.86
C GLU A 208 -4.84 11.87 5.98
N VAL A 209 -3.65 12.46 5.86
CA VAL A 209 -3.19 13.58 6.67
C VAL A 209 -4.01 14.82 6.32
N GLU A 210 -4.65 15.40 7.33
CA GLU A 210 -5.39 16.65 7.26
C GLU A 210 -4.54 17.82 7.80
N GLU A 211 -3.75 17.57 8.86
CA GLU A 211 -2.79 18.54 9.43
C GLU A 211 -1.47 17.84 9.77
N GLY A 212 -0.35 18.59 9.76
CA GLY A 212 0.97 18.05 10.11
C GLY A 212 1.74 17.44 8.94
N LEU A 213 1.42 17.81 7.68
CA LEU A 213 2.19 17.32 6.52
C LEU A 213 3.68 17.76 6.56
N ASN A 214 3.97 18.91 7.17
CA ASN A 214 5.34 19.35 7.47
C ASN A 214 6.05 18.46 8.51
N VAL A 215 5.32 17.80 9.40
CA VAL A 215 5.89 16.80 10.33
C VAL A 215 6.21 15.52 9.58
N VAL A 216 5.33 15.07 8.67
CA VAL A 216 5.61 13.94 7.76
C VAL A 216 6.86 14.23 6.91
N GLU A 217 7.02 15.46 6.42
CA GLU A 217 8.21 15.89 5.69
C GLU A 217 9.49 15.83 6.54
N GLN A 218 9.41 16.23 7.81
CA GLN A 218 10.54 16.12 8.72
C GLN A 218 10.92 14.66 8.96
N ILE A 219 9.93 13.80 9.26
CA ILE A 219 10.16 12.37 9.48
C ILE A 219 10.82 11.74 8.26
N GLN A 220 10.28 11.95 7.05
CA GLN A 220 10.81 11.31 5.84
C GLN A 220 12.23 11.75 5.45
N ASN A 221 12.66 12.92 5.94
CA ASN A 221 14.02 13.45 5.75
C ASN A 221 15.00 13.08 6.87
N THR A 222 14.58 12.30 7.88
CA THR A 222 15.49 11.84 8.93
C THR A 222 16.54 10.87 8.39
N ALA A 223 17.70 10.83 9.04
CA ALA A 223 18.72 9.84 8.72
C ALA A 223 18.22 8.45 9.07
N THR A 224 18.43 7.50 8.16
CA THR A 224 18.06 6.10 8.36
C THR A 224 19.28 5.18 8.34
N GLY A 225 19.19 4.11 9.13
CA GLY A 225 20.18 3.05 9.20
C GLY A 225 19.74 1.81 8.42
N ARG A 226 20.15 0.65 8.93
CA ARG A 226 19.78 -0.64 8.34
C ARG A 226 18.25 -0.83 8.33
N ALA A 227 17.74 -1.39 7.23
CA ALA A 227 16.31 -1.64 7.01
C ALA A 227 15.45 -0.35 7.04
N ASP A 228 16.07 0.78 6.70
CA ASP A 228 15.45 2.10 6.65
C ASP A 228 14.86 2.58 8.00
N ARG A 229 15.32 2.01 9.13
CA ARG A 229 14.93 2.49 10.47
C ARG A 229 15.60 3.84 10.74
N PRO A 230 14.86 4.88 11.19
CA PRO A 230 15.46 6.13 11.66
C PRO A 230 16.58 5.91 12.68
N THR A 231 17.67 6.67 12.58
CA THR A 231 18.80 6.56 13.52
C THR A 231 18.45 7.09 14.90
N ASN A 232 17.51 8.02 14.98
CA ASN A 232 16.86 8.45 16.21
C ASN A 232 15.42 7.96 16.16
N ASP A 233 15.00 7.23 17.20
CA ASP A 233 13.65 6.68 17.25
C ASP A 233 12.60 7.81 17.29
N ILE A 234 11.52 7.61 16.53
CA ILE A 234 10.37 8.52 16.46
C ILE A 234 9.18 7.71 16.95
N ASP A 235 8.94 7.76 18.25
CA ASP A 235 7.80 7.10 18.86
C ASP A 235 6.52 7.91 18.63
N MET A 236 5.39 7.22 18.79
CA MET A 236 4.09 7.81 18.65
C MET A 236 3.18 7.52 19.84
N ARG A 237 2.29 8.46 20.09
CA ARG A 237 1.08 8.29 20.91
C ARG A 237 -0.12 8.67 20.07
N MET A 238 -1.20 7.90 20.18
CA MET A 238 -2.41 8.18 19.38
C MET A 238 -3.62 8.46 20.22
N THR A 239 -4.41 9.45 19.82
CA THR A 239 -5.70 9.76 20.44
C THR A 239 -6.78 10.00 19.38
N ILE A 240 -8.01 9.63 19.69
CA ILE A 240 -9.16 10.02 18.87
C ILE A 240 -9.50 11.48 19.16
N ILE A 241 -9.74 12.26 18.11
CA ILE A 241 -10.17 13.65 18.24
C ILE A 241 -11.47 13.86 17.45
N ASP A 242 -12.32 14.75 17.96
CA ASP A 242 -13.63 15.09 17.38
C ASP A 242 -13.50 15.97 16.12
#